data_AF-A0A662U5G2-F1
#
_entry.id   AF-A0A662U5G2-F1
#
_cell.length_a   1.000
_cell.length_b   1.000
_cell.length_c   1.000
_cell.angle_alpha   90.00
_cell.angle_beta   90.00
_cell.angle_gamma   90.00
#
_symmetry.space_group_name_H-M   'P 1'
#
loop_
_entity.id
_entity.type
_entity.pdbx_description
1 polymer ?
#
loop_
_entity_poly.entity_id
_entity_poly.type
_entity_poly.pdbx_seq_one_letter_code
_entity_poly.pdbx_strand_id
1 'polypeptide(L)'
;MVMVVPEEPERLREEIRELMLRWRTEESADIDWDNLALWYGNKIPKYFWDNWKTELKKRGFTWQKFLKLMRYRTTDAMMWVLGDKRWKEFVKTVREDVEGPLGKRVIGK
;
A
#
# COMPACT_ATOMS: atom_id res chain seq x y z
N MET A 1 15.34 -6.24 -15.13
CA MET A 1 14.09 -6.97 -14.80
C MET A 1 13.04 -5.95 -14.38
N VAL A 2 11.81 -6.11 -14.87
CA VAL A 2 10.70 -5.16 -14.71
C VAL A 2 9.75 -5.72 -13.64
N MET A 3 9.37 -4.91 -12.65
CA MET A 3 8.30 -5.29 -11.71
C MET A 3 6.98 -5.37 -12.49
N VAL A 4 6.38 -6.56 -12.54
CA VAL A 4 5.10 -6.78 -13.20
C VAL A 4 3.98 -6.03 -12.48
N VAL A 5 2.95 -5.62 -13.20
CA VAL A 5 1.73 -5.09 -12.57
C VAL A 5 0.96 -6.30 -12.02
N PRO A 6 0.84 -6.48 -10.70
CA PRO A 6 0.06 -7.57 -10.14
C PRO A 6 -1.42 -7.37 -10.48
N GLU A 7 -2.18 -8.47 -10.47
CA GLU A 7 -3.63 -8.45 -10.58
C GLU A 7 -4.25 -7.57 -9.47
N GLU A 8 -5.43 -7.01 -9.70
CA GLU A 8 -6.10 -6.24 -8.65
C GLU A 8 -6.62 -7.19 -7.57
N PRO A 9 -6.25 -7.01 -6.29
CA PRO A 9 -6.78 -7.83 -5.21
C PRO A 9 -8.16 -7.29 -4.78
N GLU A 10 -9.18 -7.50 -5.60
CA GLU A 10 -10.53 -6.96 -5.35
C GLU A 10 -11.09 -7.38 -3.99
N ARG A 11 -10.91 -8.65 -3.61
CA ARG A 11 -11.29 -9.16 -2.29
C ARG A 11 -10.61 -8.38 -1.15
N LEU A 12 -9.33 -8.03 -1.29
CA LEU A 12 -8.64 -7.24 -0.27
C LEU A 12 -9.23 -5.83 -0.18
N ARG A 13 -9.57 -5.23 -1.33
CA ARG A 13 -10.23 -3.91 -1.38
C ARG A 13 -11.56 -3.94 -0.63
N GLU A 14 -12.36 -4.97 -0.86
CA GLU A 14 -13.65 -5.17 -0.19
C GLU A 14 -13.49 -5.41 1.31
N GLU A 15 -12.57 -6.29 1.73
CA GLU A 15 -12.29 -6.54 3.15
C GLU A 15 -11.92 -5.25 3.91
N ILE A 16 -11.16 -4.34 3.28
CA ILE A 16 -10.80 -3.06 3.91
C ILE A 16 -12.01 -2.12 3.99
N ARG A 17 -12.84 -2.05 2.93
CA ARG A 17 -14.08 -1.25 2.95
C ARG A 17 -15.03 -1.70 4.04
N GLU A 18 -15.20 -3.00 4.21
CA GLU A 18 -16.04 -3.57 5.28
C GLU A 18 -15.51 -3.20 6.67
N LEU A 19 -14.19 -3.22 6.87
CA LEU A 19 -13.57 -2.79 8.12
C LEU A 19 -13.82 -1.30 8.39
N MET A 20 -13.65 -0.45 7.38
CA MET A 20 -13.94 0.99 7.48
C MET A 20 -15.39 1.24 7.92
N LEU A 21 -16.36 0.58 7.26
CA LEU A 21 -17.78 0.72 7.59
C LEU A 21 -18.10 0.20 9.01
N ARG A 22 -17.50 -0.92 9.42
CA ARG A 22 -17.76 -1.54 10.72
C ARG A 22 -17.16 -0.73 11.87
N TRP A 23 -15.98 -0.15 11.68
CA TRP A 23 -15.26 0.56 12.73
C TRP A 23 -15.68 2.00 12.89
N ARG A 24 -16.32 2.58 11.87
CA ARG A 24 -16.91 3.91 11.96
C ARG A 24 -18.04 3.90 13.01
N THR A 25 -17.72 4.35 14.22
CA THR A 25 -18.70 4.55 15.29
C THR A 25 -18.93 6.03 15.53
N GLU A 26 -20.17 6.40 15.88
CA GLU A 26 -20.53 7.79 16.19
C GLU A 26 -19.82 8.30 17.46
N GLU A 27 -19.41 7.39 18.35
CA GLU A 27 -18.87 7.70 19.68
C GLU A 27 -17.37 8.03 19.71
N SER A 28 -16.66 8.00 18.57
CA SER A 28 -15.20 8.21 18.54
C SER A 28 -14.72 9.01 17.34
N ALA A 29 -15.25 10.24 17.21
CA ALA A 29 -14.91 11.18 16.15
C ALA A 29 -13.41 11.56 16.09
N ASP A 30 -12.65 11.36 17.17
CA ASP A 30 -11.21 11.70 17.24
C ASP A 30 -10.29 10.61 16.64
N ILE A 31 -10.84 9.44 16.28
CA ILE A 31 -10.05 8.32 15.74
C ILE A 31 -10.19 8.26 14.22
N ASP A 32 -9.05 8.26 13.52
CA ASP A 32 -8.98 8.01 12.08
C ASP A 32 -9.13 6.50 11.78
N TRP A 33 -10.37 6.03 11.90
CA TRP A 33 -10.74 4.62 11.68
C TRP A 33 -10.42 4.14 10.27
N ASP A 34 -10.53 5.02 9.28
CA ASP A 34 -10.27 4.67 7.89
C ASP A 34 -8.78 4.36 7.67
N ASN A 35 -7.89 5.17 8.23
CA ASN A 35 -6.46 4.93 8.20
C ASN A 35 -6.08 3.67 9.00
N LEU A 36 -6.70 3.45 10.16
CA LEU A 36 -6.49 2.21 10.92
C LEU A 36 -6.92 0.97 10.13
N ALA A 37 -8.08 1.00 9.48
CA ALA A 37 -8.58 -0.10 8.65
C ALA A 37 -7.66 -0.35 7.44
N LEU A 38 -7.21 0.73 6.78
CA LEU A 38 -6.29 0.67 5.63
C LEU A 38 -4.97 -0.04 5.98
N TRP A 39 -4.43 0.22 7.17
CA TRP A 39 -3.16 -0.36 7.63
C TRP A 39 -3.32 -1.65 8.44
N TYR A 40 -4.55 -2.11 8.67
CA TYR A 40 -4.81 -3.30 9.47
C TYR A 40 -4.11 -4.53 8.89
N GLY A 41 -3.24 -5.14 9.70
CA GLY A 41 -2.42 -6.28 9.31
C GLY A 41 -1.41 -6.01 8.19
N ASN A 42 -1.19 -4.74 7.80
CA ASN A 42 -0.37 -4.35 6.65
C ASN A 42 -0.71 -5.12 5.37
N LYS A 43 -1.98 -5.45 5.14
CA LYS A 43 -2.39 -6.34 4.04
C LYS A 43 -2.03 -5.77 2.66
N ILE A 44 -2.21 -4.46 2.42
CA ILE A 44 -1.83 -3.82 1.15
C ILE A 44 -0.31 -3.90 0.92
N PRO A 45 0.58 -3.42 1.82
CA PRO A 45 2.01 -3.61 1.65
C PRO A 45 2.41 -5.08 1.49
N LYS A 46 1.77 -5.99 2.22
CA LYS A 46 2.05 -7.43 2.13
C LYS A 46 1.74 -7.96 0.74
N TYR A 47 0.63 -7.55 0.14
CA TYR A 47 0.25 -7.94 -1.22
C TYR A 47 1.31 -7.52 -2.26
N PHE A 48 1.75 -6.26 -2.22
CA PHE A 48 2.83 -5.80 -3.09
C PHE A 48 4.15 -6.55 -2.84
N TRP A 49 4.49 -6.73 -1.57
CA TRP A 49 5.71 -7.43 -1.19
C TRP A 49 5.71 -8.87 -1.70
N ASP A 50 4.64 -9.62 -1.49
CA ASP A 50 4.59 -11.03 -1.89
C ASP A 50 4.69 -11.19 -3.42
N ASN A 51 4.17 -10.22 -4.20
CA ASN A 51 4.31 -10.18 -5.65
C ASN A 51 5.70 -9.71 -6.14
N TRP A 52 6.37 -8.81 -5.42
CA TRP A 52 7.62 -8.17 -5.87
C TRP A 52 8.86 -8.53 -5.06
N LYS A 53 8.74 -9.43 -4.07
CA LYS A 53 9.77 -9.74 -3.06
C LYS A 53 11.14 -9.95 -3.66
N THR A 54 11.22 -10.75 -4.73
CA THR A 54 12.49 -11.08 -5.41
C THR A 54 13.16 -9.82 -5.97
N GLU A 55 12.40 -8.96 -6.65
CA GLU A 55 12.93 -7.75 -7.27
C GLU A 55 13.21 -6.65 -6.23
N LEU A 56 12.35 -6.51 -5.22
CA LEU A 56 12.56 -5.60 -4.09
C LEU A 56 13.86 -5.94 -3.34
N LYS A 57 14.09 -7.23 -3.05
CA LYS A 57 15.32 -7.68 -2.39
C LYS A 57 16.57 -7.43 -3.21
N LYS A 58 16.55 -7.70 -4.52
CA LYS A 58 17.67 -7.39 -5.43
C LYS A 58 18.03 -5.90 -5.41
N ARG A 59 17.05 -5.03 -5.19
CA ARG A 59 17.23 -3.56 -5.08
C ARG A 59 17.68 -3.09 -3.69
N GLY A 60 17.71 -3.97 -2.69
CA GLY A 60 18.14 -3.65 -1.32
C GLY A 60 17.01 -3.28 -0.36
N PHE A 61 15.75 -3.54 -0.72
CA PHE A 61 14.63 -3.41 0.20
C PHE A 61 14.57 -4.60 1.17
N THR A 62 14.44 -4.28 2.46
CA THR A 62 13.89 -5.19 3.47
C THR A 62 12.39 -4.95 3.62
N TRP A 63 11.68 -5.84 4.32
CA TRP A 63 10.26 -5.64 4.63
C TRP A 63 10.02 -4.30 5.35
N GLN A 64 10.83 -3.97 6.36
CA GLN A 64 10.71 -2.72 7.11
C GLN A 64 10.94 -1.49 6.23
N LYS A 65 11.92 -1.55 5.32
CA LYS A 65 12.18 -0.48 4.35
C LYS A 65 11.00 -0.31 3.38
N PHE A 66 10.45 -1.42 2.89
CA PHE A 66 9.28 -1.37 2.01
C PHE A 66 8.05 -0.80 2.71
N LEU A 67 7.79 -1.20 3.97
CA LEU A 67 6.74 -0.60 4.79
C LEU A 67 6.94 0.91 4.95
N LYS A 68 8.18 1.36 5.18
CA LYS A 68 8.50 2.80 5.26
C LYS A 68 8.20 3.53 3.96
N LEU A 69 8.46 2.92 2.81
CA LEU A 69 8.10 3.48 1.50
C LEU A 69 6.57 3.58 1.35
N MET A 70 5.84 2.51 1.66
CA MET A 70 4.38 2.48 1.54
C MET A 70 3.67 3.52 2.40
N ARG A 71 4.27 3.97 3.52
CA ARG A 71 3.71 5.06 4.34
C ARG A 71 3.59 6.39 3.59
N TYR A 72 4.39 6.62 2.54
CA TYR A 72 4.25 7.79 1.66
C TYR A 72 3.08 7.65 0.68
N ARG A 73 2.42 6.49 0.65
CA ARG A 73 1.32 6.15 -0.25
C ARG A 73 0.01 5.81 0.45
N THR A 74 -0.13 6.24 1.71
CA THR A 74 -1.40 6.12 2.46
C THR A 74 -2.56 6.74 1.69
N THR A 75 -2.40 7.95 1.16
CA THR A 75 -3.46 8.64 0.37
C THR A 75 -3.77 7.91 -0.92
N ASP A 76 -2.76 7.48 -1.68
CA ASP A 76 -2.96 6.72 -2.92
C ASP A 76 -3.67 5.38 -2.66
N ALA A 77 -3.31 4.69 -1.58
CA ALA A 77 -3.95 3.46 -1.15
C ALA A 77 -5.41 3.71 -0.74
N MET A 78 -5.69 4.81 -0.02
CA MET A 78 -7.05 5.22 0.33
C MET A 78 -7.89 5.49 -0.91
N MET A 79 -7.37 6.26 -1.88
CA MET A 79 -8.08 6.54 -3.13
C MET A 79 -8.38 5.27 -3.92
N TRP A 80 -7.45 4.29 -3.95
CA TRP A 80 -7.73 3.00 -4.57
C TRP A 80 -8.84 2.24 -3.82
N VAL A 81 -8.77 2.21 -2.49
CA VAL A 81 -9.80 1.57 -1.67
C VAL A 81 -11.15 2.25 -1.89
N LEU A 82 -11.25 3.57 -1.95
CA LEU A 82 -12.52 4.28 -2.14
C LEU A 82 -13.04 4.26 -3.60
N GLY A 83 -12.17 3.93 -4.56
CA GLY A 83 -12.52 3.84 -5.98
C GLY A 83 -12.17 5.09 -6.80
N ASP A 84 -11.56 6.10 -6.17
CA ASP A 84 -11.10 7.34 -6.80
C ASP A 84 -9.81 7.17 -7.62
N LYS A 85 -9.10 6.06 -7.43
CA LYS A 85 -7.87 5.73 -8.16
C LYS A 85 -7.91 4.30 -8.70
N ARG A 86 -7.57 4.12 -9.97
CA ARG A 86 -7.54 2.76 -10.57
C ARG A 86 -6.34 1.98 -10.04
N TRP A 87 -6.49 0.67 -9.90
CA TRP A 87 -5.41 -0.20 -9.41
C TRP A 87 -4.10 -0.01 -10.20
N LYS A 88 -4.16 -0.01 -11.53
CA LYS A 88 -2.98 0.18 -12.40
C LYS A 88 -2.24 1.50 -12.12
N GLU A 89 -2.96 2.55 -11.75
CA GLU A 89 -2.36 3.85 -11.41
C GLU A 89 -1.71 3.81 -10.04
N PHE A 90 -2.35 3.19 -9.04
CA PHE A 90 -1.75 2.98 -7.73
C PHE A 90 -0.48 2.13 -7.82
N VAL A 91 -0.54 0.99 -8.51
CA VAL A 91 0.63 0.14 -8.78
C VAL A 91 1.75 0.92 -9.45
N LYS A 92 1.42 1.71 -10.47
CA LYS A 92 2.41 2.54 -11.19
C LYS A 92 3.10 3.51 -10.23
N THR A 93 2.36 4.20 -9.37
CA THR A 93 2.93 5.13 -8.39
C THR A 93 3.86 4.42 -7.39
N VAL A 94 3.46 3.26 -6.85
CA VAL A 94 4.33 2.50 -5.94
C VAL A 94 5.60 2.02 -6.66
N ARG A 95 5.47 1.59 -7.92
CA ARG A 95 6.60 1.18 -8.74
C ARG A 95 7.58 2.33 -9.00
N GLU A 96 7.07 3.49 -9.39
CA GLU A 96 7.87 4.70 -9.62
C GLU A 96 8.64 5.10 -8.36
N ASP A 97 8.04 4.97 -7.19
CA ASP A 97 8.73 5.22 -5.93
C ASP A 97 9.85 4.24 -5.62
N VAL A 98 9.60 2.95 -5.85
CA VAL A 98 10.61 1.90 -5.65
C VAL A 98 11.81 2.12 -6.59
N GLU A 99 11.56 2.58 -7.81
CA GLU A 99 12.58 2.83 -8.84
C GLU A 99 13.24 4.22 -8.71
N GLY A 100 12.55 5.17 -8.09
CA GLY A 100 12.90 6.58 -8.06
C GLY A 100 13.70 7.04 -6.83
N PRO A 101 13.80 8.37 -6.65
CA PRO A 101 14.56 8.97 -5.55
C PRO A 101 14.06 8.55 -4.16
N LEU A 102 12.75 8.34 -3.99
CA LEU A 102 12.19 7.89 -2.71
C LEU A 102 12.77 6.52 -2.32
N GLY A 103 12.77 5.57 -3.26
CA GLY A 103 13.29 4.23 -3.06
C GLY A 103 14.75 4.25 -2.66
N LYS A 104 15.59 5.02 -3.39
CA LYS A 104 17.02 5.23 -3.08
C LYS A 104 17.22 5.74 -1.65
N ARG A 105 16.49 6.81 -1.29
CA ARG A 105 16.51 7.39 0.07
C ARG A 105 16.11 6.38 1.14
N VAL A 106 15.08 5.58 0.90
CA VAL A 106 14.57 4.58 1.87
C VAL A 106 15.56 3.43 2.07
N ILE A 107 16.24 2.98 1.00
CA ILE A 107 17.24 1.92 1.11
C ILE A 107 18.59 2.40 1.67
N GLY A 108 18.80 3.71 1.75
CA GLY A 108 20.04 4.34 2.23
C GLY A 108 21.12 4.40 1.15
N LYS A 109 20.72 4.64 -0.10
CA LYS A 109 21.61 4.82 -1.25
C LYS A 109 21.33 6.14 -1.96
#